data_AF-Q46C24-F1
#
_entry.id   AF-Q46C24-F1
#
_cell.length_a   1.000
_cell.length_b   1.000
_cell.length_c   1.000
_cell.angle_alpha   90.00
_cell.angle_beta   90.00
_cell.angle_gamma   90.00
#
_symmetry.space_group_name_H-M   'P 1'
#
loop_
_entity.id
_entity.type
_entity.pdbx_description
1 polymer ?
#
loop_
_entity_poly.entity_id
_entity_poly.type
_entity_poly.pdbx_seq_one_letter_code
_entity_poly.pdbx_strand_id
1 'polypeptide(L)'
;MMIPNWLVQGVVTGIILPIIYFPVNAYLSNKFSNDLPAEGKNAYKNFLIKNSKPINDLFRKLDEYKNNTQMKYFYFLEGMPLGIMCSIILLMFSFFLSQLRELNKFDFFLPYYNYAYNGQKDIDLVRIVLSLNVFTIIITALIFLFIIFSHFKGYTNPKVTEKLSLTRWSKYIHYSYWLSTGLIIGLNMNELLFVISFKNQFIKVITNLPNYKIFVLLILYLICLFSSWFCIFILYDQINDFSDSVKQLITDFYIDDFPYIRVKTNGEDISGKIDDIHNETLIILKEVCSLKAIRWDQITTMEIEKQGEDSKLSMRLLPKVTENKPWWKFW
;
A
#
# COMPACT_ATOMS: atom_id res chain seq x y z
N MET A 1 -34.86 -0.37 24.12
CA MET A 1 -34.11 0.87 24.42
C MET A 1 -33.72 1.50 23.08
N MET A 2 -34.36 2.60 22.68
CA MET A 2 -34.03 3.31 21.43
C MET A 2 -32.61 3.87 21.55
N ILE A 3 -31.73 3.60 20.57
CA ILE A 3 -30.45 4.31 20.51
C ILE A 3 -30.79 5.80 20.35
N PRO A 4 -30.25 6.69 21.19
CA PRO A 4 -30.53 8.11 21.06
C PRO A 4 -30.10 8.61 19.68
N ASN A 5 -30.99 9.31 18.98
CA ASN A 5 -30.72 9.84 17.63
C ASN A 5 -29.45 10.70 17.57
N TRP A 6 -29.05 11.35 18.66
CA TRP A 6 -27.81 12.13 18.75
C TRP A 6 -26.55 11.25 18.65
N LEU A 7 -26.62 9.99 19.08
CA LEU A 7 -25.51 9.04 19.05
C LEU A 7 -25.35 8.46 17.63
N VAL A 8 -26.46 8.20 16.94
CA VAL A 8 -26.46 7.84 15.51
C VAL A 8 -25.98 9.01 14.65
N GLN A 9 -26.45 10.23 14.92
CA GLN A 9 -25.92 11.44 14.27
C GLN A 9 -24.43 11.59 14.55
N GLY A 10 -23.97 11.52 15.79
CA GLY A 10 -22.56 11.68 16.14
C GLY A 10 -21.63 10.67 15.46
N VAL A 11 -22.06 9.41 15.32
CA VAL A 11 -21.29 8.39 14.60
C VAL A 11 -21.32 8.64 13.08
N VAL A 12 -22.47 8.98 12.51
CA VAL A 12 -22.60 9.19 11.06
C VAL A 12 -21.92 10.49 10.60
N THR A 13 -22.14 11.61 11.29
CA THR A 13 -21.58 12.92 10.91
C THR A 13 -20.20 13.18 11.52
N GLY A 14 -19.88 12.62 12.68
CA GLY A 14 -18.61 12.85 13.38
C GLY A 14 -17.52 11.83 13.09
N ILE A 15 -17.87 10.61 12.65
CA ILE A 15 -16.90 9.53 12.40
C ILE A 15 -16.95 9.07 10.94
N ILE A 16 -18.12 8.64 10.45
CA ILE A 16 -18.26 8.06 9.11
C ILE A 16 -18.04 9.10 8.00
N LEU A 17 -18.71 10.26 8.11
CA LEU A 17 -18.58 11.34 7.12
C LEU A 17 -17.15 11.86 7.00
N PRO A 18 -16.41 12.14 8.09
CA PRO A 18 -15.00 12.52 8.00
C PRO A 18 -14.12 11.42 7.41
N ILE A 19 -14.35 10.15 7.76
CA ILE A 19 -13.59 9.01 7.20
C ILE A 19 -13.82 8.84 5.70
N ILE A 20 -14.97 9.22 5.16
CA ILE A 20 -15.24 9.18 3.71
C ILE A 20 -14.82 10.49 3.05
N TYR A 21 -15.08 11.63 3.70
CA TYR A 21 -14.82 12.96 3.17
C TYR A 21 -13.32 13.25 3.08
N PHE A 22 -12.50 12.90 4.08
CA PHE A 22 -11.06 13.12 4.02
C PHE A 22 -10.38 12.43 2.85
N PRO A 23 -10.58 11.12 2.58
CA PRO A 23 -9.97 10.47 1.43
C PRO A 23 -10.56 10.92 0.10
N VAL A 24 -11.86 11.25 0.03
CA VAL A 24 -12.46 11.81 -1.19
C VAL A 24 -11.90 13.21 -1.48
N ASN A 25 -11.79 14.06 -0.47
CA ASN A 25 -11.28 15.42 -0.62
C ASN A 25 -9.76 15.44 -0.81
N ALA A 26 -9.02 14.50 -0.21
CA ALA A 26 -7.61 14.28 -0.51
C ALA A 26 -7.44 13.76 -1.95
N TYR A 27 -8.29 12.83 -2.42
CA TYR A 27 -8.29 12.35 -3.80
C TYR A 27 -8.62 13.47 -4.80
N LEU A 28 -9.65 14.29 -4.52
CA LEU A 28 -10.04 15.42 -5.36
C LEU A 28 -8.98 16.52 -5.31
N SER A 29 -8.50 16.90 -4.13
CA SER A 29 -7.43 17.89 -3.98
C SER A 29 -6.14 17.44 -4.67
N ASN A 30 -5.77 16.17 -4.63
CA ASN A 30 -4.60 15.65 -5.33
C ASN A 30 -4.81 15.53 -6.86
N LYS A 31 -6.08 15.49 -7.30
CA LYS A 31 -6.47 15.53 -8.71
C LYS A 31 -6.61 16.97 -9.26
N PHE A 32 -6.78 17.95 -8.38
CA PHE A 32 -7.06 19.34 -8.73
C PHE A 32 -6.05 20.35 -8.15
N SER A 33 -5.01 19.91 -7.44
CA SER A 33 -3.96 20.79 -6.91
C SER A 33 -3.02 21.19 -8.03
N ASN A 34 -3.24 22.38 -8.57
CA ASN A 34 -2.29 23.18 -9.36
C ASN A 34 -1.45 22.39 -10.38
N ASP A 35 -2.13 21.73 -11.32
CA ASP A 35 -1.49 21.26 -12.54
C ASP A 35 -0.95 22.48 -13.31
N LEU A 36 0.39 22.56 -13.41
CA LEU A 36 1.08 23.33 -14.45
C LEU A 36 0.46 22.99 -15.81
N PRO A 37 0.41 23.93 -16.78
CA PRO A 37 -0.33 23.74 -18.02
C PRO A 37 0.13 22.47 -18.75
N ALA A 38 -0.76 21.47 -18.78
CA ALA A 38 -0.51 20.10 -19.26
C ALA A 38 -0.05 20.04 -20.73
N GLU A 39 -0.32 21.07 -21.53
CA GLU A 39 0.05 21.12 -22.95
C GLU A 39 1.57 21.19 -23.17
N GLY A 40 2.29 22.04 -22.44
CA GLY A 40 3.75 22.17 -22.57
C GLY A 40 4.48 20.91 -22.10
N LYS A 41 4.03 20.35 -20.98
CA LYS A 41 4.53 19.08 -20.40
C LYS A 41 4.38 17.91 -21.36
N ASN A 42 3.19 17.74 -21.95
CA ASN A 42 2.92 16.64 -22.87
C ASN A 42 3.65 16.81 -24.21
N ALA A 43 3.69 18.02 -24.76
CA ALA A 43 4.44 18.31 -25.98
C ALA A 43 5.93 17.96 -25.81
N TYR A 44 6.49 18.31 -24.66
CA TYR A 44 7.88 18.06 -24.35
C TYR A 44 8.20 16.60 -24.04
N LYS A 45 7.38 15.92 -23.22
CA LYS A 45 7.51 14.47 -23.00
C LYS A 45 7.48 13.73 -24.34
N ASN A 46 6.58 14.12 -25.24
CA ASN A 46 6.49 13.55 -26.58
C ASN A 46 7.72 13.89 -27.43
N PHE A 47 8.32 15.08 -27.29
CA PHE A 47 9.57 15.43 -27.94
C PHE A 47 10.72 14.51 -27.49
N LEU A 48 10.92 14.32 -26.18
CA LEU A 48 11.97 13.43 -25.67
C LEU A 48 11.75 11.97 -26.10
N ILE A 49 10.51 11.48 -26.04
CA ILE A 49 10.16 10.11 -26.47
C ILE A 49 10.45 9.92 -27.96
N LYS A 50 10.11 10.90 -28.81
CA LYS A 50 10.32 10.79 -30.26
C LYS A 50 11.79 10.85 -30.64
N ASN A 51 12.61 11.56 -29.87
CA ASN A 51 13.99 11.88 -30.26
C ASN A 51 15.06 11.16 -29.43
N SER A 52 14.71 10.47 -28.35
CA SER A 52 15.64 9.71 -27.51
C SER A 52 15.13 8.30 -27.23
N LYS A 53 15.83 7.29 -27.77
CA LYS A 53 15.50 5.88 -27.58
C LYS A 53 15.57 5.45 -26.10
N PRO A 54 16.60 5.81 -25.31
CA PRO A 54 16.64 5.48 -23.87
C PRO A 54 15.49 6.08 -23.08
N ILE A 55 15.06 7.30 -23.40
CA ILE A 55 13.93 7.95 -22.71
C ILE A 55 12.60 7.29 -23.11
N ASN A 56 12.42 6.96 -24.40
CA ASN A 56 11.27 6.19 -24.85
C ASN A 56 11.22 4.81 -24.18
N ASP A 57 12.35 4.11 -24.11
CA ASP A 57 12.45 2.82 -23.45
C ASP A 57 12.20 2.91 -21.94
N LEU A 58 12.72 3.94 -21.26
CA LEU A 58 12.40 4.23 -19.86
C LEU A 58 10.91 4.46 -19.67
N PHE A 59 10.30 5.40 -20.40
CA PHE A 59 8.87 5.70 -20.24
C PHE A 59 8.03 4.48 -20.60
N ARG A 60 8.39 3.74 -21.63
CA ARG A 60 7.74 2.46 -21.96
C ARG A 60 7.92 1.44 -20.84
N LYS A 61 9.07 1.35 -20.18
CA LYS A 61 9.31 0.42 -19.06
C LYS A 61 8.64 0.86 -17.77
N LEU A 62 8.58 2.16 -17.51
CA LEU A 62 7.80 2.73 -16.42
C LEU A 62 6.31 2.62 -16.68
N ASP A 63 5.85 2.74 -17.93
CA ASP A 63 4.46 2.52 -18.31
C ASP A 63 4.13 1.01 -18.35
N GLU A 64 5.06 0.15 -18.77
CA GLU A 64 4.94 -1.32 -18.64
C GLU A 64 4.95 -1.72 -17.17
N TYR A 65 5.79 -1.11 -16.33
CA TYR A 65 5.75 -1.29 -14.88
C TYR A 65 4.43 -0.77 -14.35
N LYS A 66 3.99 0.43 -14.70
CA LYS A 66 2.72 1.05 -14.30
C LYS A 66 1.51 0.28 -14.80
N ASN A 67 1.57 -0.41 -15.93
CA ASN A 67 0.53 -1.31 -16.43
C ASN A 67 0.61 -2.67 -15.73
N ASN A 68 1.82 -3.19 -15.49
CA ASN A 68 2.06 -4.38 -14.66
C ASN A 68 1.76 -4.13 -13.17
N THR A 69 1.77 -2.87 -12.71
CA THR A 69 1.40 -2.39 -11.38
C THR A 69 0.15 -1.52 -11.41
N GLN A 70 -0.59 -1.51 -12.52
CA GLN A 70 -2.04 -1.44 -12.48
C GLN A 70 -2.55 -2.79 -11.95
N MET A 71 -1.69 -3.82 -11.87
CA MET A 71 -1.84 -4.84 -10.84
C MET A 71 -1.60 -4.36 -9.41
N LYS A 72 -1.21 -3.14 -9.07
CA LYS A 72 -1.37 -2.65 -7.67
C LYS A 72 -2.86 -2.58 -7.36
N TYR A 73 -3.68 -2.14 -8.33
CA TYR A 73 -5.13 -2.27 -8.25
C TYR A 73 -5.60 -3.71 -8.44
N PHE A 74 -4.99 -4.55 -9.29
CA PHE A 74 -5.39 -5.97 -9.38
C PHE A 74 -5.02 -6.77 -8.12
N TYR A 75 -3.79 -6.68 -7.60
CA TYR A 75 -3.36 -7.26 -6.32
C TYR A 75 -4.09 -6.66 -5.12
N PHE A 76 -4.52 -5.39 -5.19
CA PHE A 76 -5.48 -4.84 -4.24
C PHE A 76 -6.87 -5.48 -4.42
N LEU A 77 -7.43 -5.49 -5.64
CA LEU A 77 -8.76 -6.02 -5.99
C LEU A 77 -8.86 -7.55 -5.90
N GLU A 78 -7.75 -8.26 -5.88
CA GLU A 78 -7.66 -9.71 -5.77
C GLU A 78 -7.19 -10.07 -4.36
N GLY A 79 -6.02 -9.55 -3.94
CA GLY A 79 -5.41 -9.87 -2.65
C GLY A 79 -6.22 -9.39 -1.47
N MET A 80 -6.79 -8.18 -1.49
CA MET A 80 -7.61 -7.69 -0.37
C MET A 80 -8.93 -8.49 -0.26
N PRO A 81 -9.73 -8.68 -1.33
CA PRO A 81 -10.92 -9.54 -1.27
C PRO A 81 -10.61 -10.99 -0.93
N LEU A 82 -9.51 -11.57 -1.43
CA LEU A 82 -9.10 -12.92 -1.04
C LEU A 82 -8.69 -12.99 0.44
N GLY A 83 -8.02 -11.96 0.98
CA GLY A 83 -7.76 -11.85 2.41
C GLY A 83 -9.05 -11.81 3.24
N ILE A 84 -10.05 -11.05 2.79
CA ILE A 84 -11.38 -11.00 3.41
C ILE A 84 -12.10 -12.36 3.29
N MET A 85 -12.04 -13.01 2.14
CA MET A 85 -12.60 -14.37 1.98
C MET A 85 -11.89 -15.37 2.91
N CYS A 86 -10.57 -15.28 3.05
CA CYS A 86 -9.81 -16.08 4.00
C CYS A 86 -10.28 -15.84 5.44
N SER A 87 -10.60 -14.61 5.84
CA SER A 87 -11.14 -14.35 7.19
C SER A 87 -12.49 -15.05 7.42
N ILE A 88 -13.37 -15.06 6.42
CA ILE A 88 -14.65 -15.77 6.46
C ILE A 88 -14.43 -17.28 6.53
N ILE A 89 -13.52 -17.82 5.72
CA ILE A 89 -13.14 -19.23 5.75
C ILE A 89 -12.60 -19.62 7.13
N LEU A 90 -11.76 -18.78 7.76
CA LEU A 90 -11.23 -19.02 9.11
C LEU A 90 -12.33 -19.02 10.17
N LEU A 91 -13.32 -18.12 10.05
CA LEU A 91 -14.50 -18.13 10.91
C LEU A 91 -15.29 -19.45 10.77
N MET A 92 -15.58 -19.87 9.54
CA MET A 92 -16.28 -21.13 9.26
C MET A 92 -15.47 -22.35 9.74
N PHE A 93 -14.15 -22.31 9.56
CA PHE A 93 -13.24 -23.34 10.02
C PHE A 93 -13.25 -23.45 11.55
N SER A 94 -13.42 -22.35 12.28
CA SER A 94 -13.56 -22.37 13.74
C SER A 94 -14.81 -23.13 14.19
N PHE A 95 -15.94 -22.95 13.48
CA PHE A 95 -17.15 -23.74 13.71
C PHE A 95 -16.93 -25.22 13.37
N PHE A 96 -16.25 -25.52 12.26
CA PHE A 96 -15.93 -26.90 11.88
C PHE A 96 -15.03 -27.57 12.93
N LEU A 97 -13.94 -26.93 13.34
CA LEU A 97 -13.05 -27.46 14.38
C LEU A 97 -13.77 -27.69 15.71
N SER A 98 -14.73 -26.82 16.07
CA SER A 98 -15.53 -26.99 17.28
C SER A 98 -16.40 -28.25 17.28
N GLN A 99 -16.57 -28.94 16.15
CA GLN A 99 -17.28 -30.22 16.09
C GLN A 99 -16.41 -31.41 16.53
N LEU A 100 -15.10 -31.25 16.53
CA LEU A 100 -14.18 -32.31 16.92
C LEU A 100 -14.24 -32.52 18.44
N ARG A 101 -14.47 -33.77 18.87
CA ARG A 101 -14.76 -34.16 20.26
C ARG A 101 -13.71 -33.73 21.29
N GLU A 102 -12.46 -33.57 20.89
CA GLU A 102 -11.40 -33.10 21.78
C GLU A 102 -11.23 -31.58 21.74
N LEU A 103 -11.54 -30.94 20.60
CA LEU A 103 -11.42 -29.49 20.47
C LEU A 103 -12.57 -28.75 21.14
N ASN A 104 -13.78 -29.33 21.14
CA ASN A 104 -14.95 -28.71 21.75
C ASN A 104 -14.87 -28.58 23.28
N LYS A 105 -13.87 -29.21 23.92
CA LYS A 105 -13.58 -29.08 25.35
C LYS A 105 -12.71 -27.86 25.67
N PHE A 106 -12.04 -27.27 24.68
CA PHE A 106 -11.24 -26.07 24.89
C PHE A 106 -12.15 -24.84 25.01
N ASP A 107 -11.87 -23.98 25.99
CA ASP A 107 -12.63 -22.74 26.23
C ASP A 107 -12.73 -21.84 24.99
N PHE A 108 -11.76 -21.95 24.07
CA PHE A 108 -11.74 -21.22 22.81
C PHE A 108 -12.79 -21.72 21.80
N PHE A 109 -13.00 -23.04 21.69
CA PHE A 109 -13.91 -23.65 20.69
C PHE A 109 -15.25 -24.08 21.27
N LEU A 110 -15.35 -24.28 22.58
CA LEU A 110 -16.59 -24.62 23.29
C LEU A 110 -17.76 -23.66 22.96
N PRO A 111 -17.59 -22.33 22.86
CA PRO A 111 -18.68 -21.41 22.52
C PRO A 111 -19.28 -21.68 21.13
N TYR A 112 -18.44 -22.03 20.16
CA TYR A 112 -18.86 -22.35 18.79
C TYR A 112 -19.65 -23.65 18.75
N TYR A 113 -19.19 -24.67 19.49
CA TYR A 113 -19.90 -25.94 19.62
C TYR A 113 -21.27 -25.77 20.30
N ASN A 114 -21.31 -25.02 21.41
CA ASN A 114 -22.56 -24.77 22.12
C ASN A 114 -23.57 -24.03 21.26
N TYR A 115 -23.11 -23.00 20.54
CA TYR A 115 -23.94 -22.25 19.60
C TYR A 115 -24.54 -23.13 18.49
N ALA A 116 -23.76 -24.06 17.94
CA ALA A 116 -24.19 -24.91 16.84
C ALA A 116 -25.05 -26.11 17.27
N TYR A 117 -24.85 -26.68 18.46
CA TYR A 117 -25.43 -27.99 18.83
C TYR A 117 -26.20 -28.04 20.16
N ASN A 118 -25.85 -27.23 21.16
CA ASN A 118 -26.44 -27.31 22.51
C ASN A 118 -27.50 -26.24 22.79
N GLY A 119 -27.96 -25.55 21.75
CA GLY A 119 -28.88 -24.42 21.84
C GLY A 119 -28.18 -23.10 22.16
N GLN A 120 -28.65 -22.03 21.54
CA GLN A 120 -28.06 -20.70 21.66
C GLN A 120 -28.21 -20.14 23.08
N LYS A 121 -27.11 -20.10 23.85
CA LYS A 121 -27.05 -19.31 25.09
C LYS A 121 -26.46 -17.94 24.78
N ASP A 122 -27.10 -16.89 25.30
CA ASP A 122 -26.66 -15.50 25.08
C ASP A 122 -25.18 -15.29 25.47
N ILE A 123 -24.70 -15.99 26.52
CA ILE A 123 -23.31 -15.90 26.98
C ILE A 123 -22.29 -16.51 26.01
N ASP A 124 -22.67 -17.50 25.22
CA ASP A 124 -21.78 -18.13 24.24
C ASP A 124 -21.52 -17.18 23.06
N LEU A 125 -22.47 -16.30 22.71
CA LEU A 125 -22.28 -15.25 21.70
C LEU A 125 -21.15 -14.28 22.09
N VAL A 126 -21.15 -13.83 23.35
CA VAL A 126 -20.09 -12.95 23.87
C VAL A 126 -18.73 -13.64 23.85
N ARG A 127 -18.70 -14.92 24.20
CA ARG A 127 -17.47 -15.72 24.15
C ARG A 127 -16.96 -15.93 22.71
N ILE A 128 -17.85 -16.07 21.73
CA ILE A 128 -17.47 -16.10 20.31
C ILE A 128 -16.79 -14.79 19.93
N VAL A 129 -17.36 -13.62 20.23
CA VAL A 129 -16.71 -12.32 19.91
C VAL A 129 -15.38 -12.13 20.63
N LEU A 130 -15.26 -12.57 21.89
CA LEU A 130 -13.97 -12.55 22.59
C LEU A 130 -12.93 -13.44 21.90
N SER A 131 -13.33 -14.63 21.47
CA SER A 131 -12.42 -15.53 20.74
C SER A 131 -12.00 -14.94 19.38
N LEU A 132 -12.88 -14.20 18.69
CA LEU A 132 -12.56 -13.50 17.45
C LEU A 132 -11.57 -12.35 17.67
N ASN A 133 -11.70 -11.60 18.76
CA ASN A 133 -10.70 -10.60 19.15
C ASN A 133 -9.33 -11.24 19.38
N VAL A 134 -9.29 -12.31 20.18
CA VAL A 134 -8.05 -13.05 20.46
C VAL A 134 -7.44 -13.60 19.17
N PHE A 135 -8.27 -14.14 18.27
CA PHE A 135 -7.83 -14.62 16.97
C PHE A 135 -7.22 -13.50 16.12
N THR A 136 -7.87 -12.33 16.09
CA THR A 136 -7.38 -11.15 15.38
C THR A 136 -6.03 -10.68 15.91
N ILE A 137 -5.84 -10.68 17.23
CA ILE A 137 -4.54 -10.36 17.86
C ILE A 137 -3.47 -11.37 17.44
N ILE A 138 -3.78 -12.68 17.49
CA ILE A 138 -2.83 -13.74 17.08
C ILE A 138 -2.43 -13.58 15.62
N ILE A 139 -3.40 -13.39 14.72
CA ILE A 139 -3.13 -13.20 13.29
C ILE A 139 -2.29 -11.94 13.05
N THR A 140 -2.62 -10.85 13.73
CA THR A 140 -1.85 -9.59 13.65
C THR A 140 -0.40 -9.81 14.10
N ALA A 141 -0.18 -10.54 15.20
CA ALA A 141 1.16 -10.88 15.67
C ALA A 141 1.94 -11.75 14.66
N LEU A 142 1.29 -12.73 14.03
CA LEU A 142 1.89 -13.56 12.98
C LEU A 142 2.28 -12.73 11.75
N ILE A 143 1.45 -11.78 11.35
CA ILE A 143 1.74 -10.84 10.25
C ILE A 143 2.95 -9.96 10.62
N PHE A 144 3.01 -9.44 11.85
CA PHE A 144 4.17 -8.69 12.32
C PHE A 144 5.47 -9.50 12.26
N LEU A 145 5.43 -10.75 12.74
CA LEU A 145 6.57 -11.66 12.64
C LEU A 145 6.98 -11.90 11.18
N PHE A 146 6.01 -12.05 10.28
CA PHE A 146 6.26 -12.18 8.84
C PHE A 146 6.93 -10.93 8.25
N ILE A 147 6.49 -9.73 8.61
CA ILE A 147 7.10 -8.46 8.17
C ILE A 147 8.55 -8.38 8.65
N ILE A 148 8.78 -8.62 9.95
CA ILE A 148 10.12 -8.60 10.56
C ILE A 148 11.03 -9.61 9.86
N PHE A 149 10.57 -10.84 9.67
CA PHE A 149 11.31 -11.88 8.96
C PHE A 149 11.65 -11.46 7.51
N SER A 150 10.68 -10.89 6.80
CA SER A 150 10.86 -10.43 5.42
C SER A 150 11.91 -9.32 5.34
N HIS A 151 11.91 -8.41 6.30
CA HIS A 151 12.91 -7.35 6.40
C HIS A 151 14.31 -7.92 6.67
N PHE A 152 14.47 -8.81 7.66
CA PHE A 152 15.77 -9.43 7.97
C PHE A 152 16.37 -10.22 6.82
N LYS A 153 15.52 -10.84 5.98
CA LYS A 153 15.95 -11.58 4.79
C LYS A 153 16.16 -10.69 3.55
N GLY A 154 15.89 -9.39 3.65
CA GLY A 154 15.98 -8.46 2.53
C GLY A 154 14.97 -8.74 1.42
N TYR A 155 13.82 -9.32 1.76
CA TYR A 155 12.72 -9.58 0.82
C TYR A 155 11.83 -8.34 0.58
N THR A 156 11.90 -7.36 1.48
CA THR A 156 11.30 -6.03 1.33
C THR A 156 11.89 -5.27 0.15
N ASN A 157 13.17 -5.49 -0.16
CA ASN A 157 13.82 -4.86 -1.31
C ASN A 157 13.38 -5.55 -2.61
N PRO A 158 12.79 -4.81 -3.58
CA PRO A 158 12.33 -5.40 -4.83
C PRO A 158 13.51 -5.92 -5.65
N LYS A 159 13.38 -7.15 -6.15
CA LYS A 159 14.34 -7.76 -7.06
C LYS A 159 13.78 -7.76 -8.47
N VAL A 160 14.57 -7.26 -9.39
CA VAL A 160 14.21 -7.07 -10.79
C VAL A 160 15.09 -7.97 -11.67
N THR A 161 14.50 -8.52 -12.72
CA THR A 161 15.17 -9.34 -13.75
C THR A 161 15.98 -8.46 -14.71
N GLU A 162 16.82 -9.09 -15.55
CA GLU A 162 17.57 -8.40 -16.61
C GLU A 162 16.70 -7.60 -17.59
N LYS A 163 15.42 -7.98 -17.74
CA LYS A 163 14.43 -7.24 -18.55
C LYS A 163 13.74 -6.11 -17.80
N LEU A 164 14.25 -5.74 -16.62
CA LEU A 164 13.67 -4.78 -15.69
C LEU A 164 12.23 -5.11 -15.23
N SER A 165 11.89 -6.40 -15.22
CA SER A 165 10.60 -6.89 -14.70
C SER A 165 10.76 -7.51 -13.31
N LEU A 166 9.77 -7.33 -12.43
CA LEU A 166 9.78 -7.90 -11.08
C LEU A 166 9.96 -9.43 -11.11
N THR A 167 10.86 -9.94 -10.26
CA THR A 167 11.01 -11.38 -10.04
C THR A 167 9.75 -11.98 -9.42
N ARG A 168 9.51 -13.28 -9.65
CA ARG A 168 8.34 -13.99 -9.09
C ARG A 168 8.25 -13.85 -7.57
N TRP A 169 9.37 -13.99 -6.86
CA TRP A 169 9.43 -13.87 -5.41
C TRP A 169 9.04 -12.47 -4.91
N SER A 170 9.57 -11.41 -5.52
CA SER A 170 9.20 -10.05 -5.14
C SER A 170 7.72 -9.74 -5.42
N LYS A 171 7.13 -10.33 -6.47
CA LYS A 171 5.67 -10.26 -6.70
C LYS A 171 4.88 -10.94 -5.58
N TYR A 172 5.29 -12.13 -5.15
CA TYR A 172 4.62 -12.85 -4.06
C TYR A 172 4.69 -12.10 -2.73
N ILE A 173 5.84 -11.50 -2.40
CA ILE A 173 5.99 -10.69 -1.18
C ILE A 173 5.06 -9.47 -1.23
N HIS A 174 5.07 -8.74 -2.35
CA HIS A 174 4.18 -7.59 -2.51
C HIS A 174 2.70 -7.98 -2.43
N TYR A 175 2.32 -9.11 -3.05
CA TYR A 175 0.97 -9.66 -2.96
C TYR A 175 0.60 -10.06 -1.53
N SER A 176 1.53 -10.67 -0.79
CA SER A 176 1.29 -11.10 0.58
C SER A 176 0.94 -9.94 1.52
N TYR A 177 1.52 -8.75 1.32
CA TYR A 177 1.16 -7.55 2.10
C TYR A 177 -0.29 -7.11 1.85
N TRP A 178 -0.76 -7.16 0.60
CA TRP A 178 -2.16 -6.88 0.28
C TRP A 178 -3.11 -7.92 0.86
N LEU A 179 -2.75 -9.21 0.77
CA LEU A 179 -3.52 -10.30 1.37
C LEU A 179 -3.61 -10.16 2.89
N SER A 180 -2.50 -9.86 3.57
CA SER A 180 -2.47 -9.61 5.01
C SER A 180 -3.34 -8.42 5.41
N THR A 181 -3.33 -7.35 4.62
CA THR A 181 -4.20 -6.18 4.84
C THR A 181 -5.67 -6.59 4.76
N GLY A 182 -6.06 -7.33 3.71
CA GLY A 182 -7.42 -7.84 3.56
C GLY A 182 -7.84 -8.79 4.67
N LEU A 183 -6.93 -9.64 5.15
CA LEU A 183 -7.20 -10.56 6.24
C LEU A 183 -7.51 -9.83 7.56
N ILE A 184 -6.72 -8.81 7.91
CA ILE A 184 -6.95 -8.00 9.12
C ILE A 184 -8.29 -7.27 9.02
N ILE A 185 -8.56 -6.62 7.89
CA ILE A 185 -9.84 -5.93 7.65
C ILE A 185 -11.00 -6.92 7.76
N GLY A 186 -10.90 -8.07 7.09
CA GLY A 186 -11.92 -9.09 7.09
C GLY A 186 -12.21 -9.67 8.47
N LEU A 187 -11.20 -9.85 9.33
CA LEU A 187 -11.39 -10.32 10.70
C LEU A 187 -12.16 -9.29 11.55
N ASN A 188 -11.76 -8.02 11.47
CA ASN A 188 -12.46 -6.92 12.15
C ASN A 188 -13.90 -6.75 11.63
N MET A 189 -14.12 -6.92 10.32
CA MET A 189 -15.47 -6.90 9.74
C MET A 189 -16.34 -8.06 10.24
N ASN A 190 -15.80 -9.28 10.30
CA ASN A 190 -16.53 -10.44 10.81
C ASN A 190 -16.97 -10.21 12.27
N GLU A 191 -16.08 -9.68 13.09
CA GLU A 191 -16.40 -9.35 14.48
C GLU A 191 -17.52 -8.30 14.56
N LEU A 192 -17.39 -7.19 13.81
CA LEU A 192 -18.39 -6.12 13.78
C LEU A 192 -19.76 -6.64 13.32
N LEU A 193 -19.79 -7.43 12.24
CA LEU A 193 -21.02 -8.02 11.72
C LEU A 193 -21.68 -8.96 12.73
N PHE A 194 -20.88 -9.73 13.47
CA PHE A 194 -21.40 -10.62 14.51
C PHE A 194 -22.02 -9.83 15.66
N VAL A 195 -21.35 -8.77 16.15
CA VAL A 195 -21.87 -7.88 17.20
C VAL A 195 -23.17 -7.19 16.76
N ILE A 196 -23.24 -6.70 15.52
CA ILE A 196 -24.44 -6.05 14.98
C ILE A 196 -25.61 -7.04 14.87
N SER A 197 -25.34 -8.25 14.36
CA SER A 197 -26.36 -9.29 14.15
C SER A 197 -27.03 -9.74 15.45
N PHE A 198 -26.28 -9.71 16.56
CA PHE A 198 -26.76 -10.15 17.88
C PHE A 198 -26.81 -9.02 18.91
N LYS A 199 -26.94 -7.77 18.44
CA LYS A 199 -26.83 -6.57 19.27
C LYS A 199 -27.66 -6.61 20.56
N ASN A 200 -28.92 -7.07 20.48
CA ASN A 200 -29.82 -7.08 21.63
C ASN A 200 -29.37 -8.09 22.71
N GLN A 201 -28.92 -9.27 22.27
CA GLN A 201 -28.36 -10.31 23.13
C GLN A 201 -27.04 -9.83 23.76
N PHE A 202 -26.18 -9.19 22.97
CA PHE A 202 -24.93 -8.59 23.45
C PHE A 202 -25.17 -7.56 24.55
N ILE A 203 -26.08 -6.59 24.32
CA ILE A 203 -26.41 -5.57 25.32
C ILE A 203 -26.90 -6.22 26.60
N LYS A 204 -27.83 -7.18 26.51
CA LYS A 204 -28.39 -7.89 27.67
C LYS A 204 -27.31 -8.61 28.49
N VAL A 205 -26.36 -9.27 27.84
CA VAL A 205 -25.28 -9.97 28.55
C VAL A 205 -24.29 -8.98 29.15
N ILE A 206 -23.90 -7.95 28.41
CA ILE A 206 -22.95 -6.93 28.91
C ILE A 206 -23.53 -6.19 30.12
N THR A 207 -24.81 -5.81 30.11
CA THR A 207 -25.45 -5.13 31.24
C THR A 207 -25.55 -6.00 32.49
N ASN A 208 -25.49 -7.32 32.35
CA ASN A 208 -25.55 -8.27 33.46
C ASN A 208 -24.16 -8.70 33.95
N LEU A 209 -23.08 -8.24 33.30
CA LEU A 209 -21.71 -8.52 33.75
C LEU A 209 -21.29 -7.52 34.84
N PRO A 210 -20.44 -7.96 35.79
CA PRO A 210 -19.85 -7.02 36.75
C PRO A 210 -18.92 -6.04 36.04
N ASN A 211 -18.89 -4.79 36.51
CA ASN A 211 -18.18 -3.66 35.87
C ASN A 211 -16.72 -3.97 35.50
N TYR A 212 -15.98 -4.70 36.34
CA TYR A 212 -14.58 -5.05 36.06
C TYR A 212 -14.42 -5.97 34.84
N LYS A 213 -15.37 -6.89 34.58
CA LYS A 213 -15.33 -7.76 33.39
C LYS A 213 -15.66 -6.99 32.11
N ILE A 214 -16.59 -6.03 32.21
CA ILE A 214 -16.91 -5.11 31.10
C ILE A 214 -15.67 -4.29 30.75
N PHE A 215 -14.97 -3.76 31.77
CA PHE A 215 -13.75 -3.00 31.59
C PHE A 215 -12.63 -3.80 30.91
N VAL A 216 -12.39 -5.05 31.33
CA VAL A 216 -11.42 -5.95 30.69
C VAL A 216 -11.79 -6.23 29.23
N LEU A 217 -13.07 -6.46 28.95
CA LEU A 217 -13.57 -6.72 27.60
C LEU A 217 -13.37 -5.50 26.68
N LEU A 218 -13.64 -4.30 27.20
CA LEU A 218 -13.42 -3.05 26.48
C LEU A 218 -11.93 -2.83 26.19
N ILE A 219 -11.04 -3.07 27.17
CA ILE A 219 -9.58 -2.96 26.96
C ILE A 219 -9.12 -3.92 25.87
N LEU A 220 -9.55 -5.19 25.93
CA LEU A 220 -9.15 -6.20 24.95
C LEU A 220 -9.57 -5.80 23.53
N TYR A 221 -10.80 -5.30 23.37
CA TYR A 221 -11.32 -4.82 22.10
C TYR A 221 -10.52 -3.61 21.57
N LEU A 222 -10.22 -2.63 22.43
CA LEU A 222 -9.42 -1.47 22.05
C LEU A 222 -8.00 -1.88 21.63
N ILE A 223 -7.35 -2.78 22.37
CA ILE A 223 -6.02 -3.30 22.01
C ILE A 223 -6.07 -3.98 20.63
N CYS A 224 -7.06 -4.84 20.40
CA CYS A 224 -7.27 -5.53 19.13
C CYS A 224 -7.39 -4.53 17.96
N LEU A 225 -8.27 -3.53 18.12
CA LEU A 225 -8.55 -2.52 17.11
C LEU A 225 -7.32 -1.65 16.83
N PHE A 226 -6.63 -1.15 17.86
CA PHE A 226 -5.42 -0.35 17.69
C PHE A 226 -4.27 -1.16 17.08
N SER A 227 -4.08 -2.41 17.50
CA SER A 227 -3.05 -3.28 16.92
C SER A 227 -3.32 -3.59 15.44
N SER A 228 -4.58 -3.81 15.08
CA SER A 228 -5.01 -4.05 13.70
C SER A 228 -4.73 -2.83 12.84
N TRP A 229 -5.13 -1.64 13.31
CA TRP A 229 -4.94 -0.39 12.59
C TRP A 229 -3.45 -0.05 12.41
N PHE A 230 -2.65 -0.21 13.47
CA PHE A 230 -1.20 0.00 13.42
C PHE A 230 -0.52 -0.97 12.43
N CYS A 231 -0.94 -2.24 12.41
CA CYS A 231 -0.42 -3.22 11.46
C CYS A 231 -0.77 -2.86 10.00
N ILE A 232 -2.01 -2.43 9.74
CA ILE A 232 -2.44 -1.96 8.42
C ILE A 232 -1.61 -0.76 7.97
N PHE A 233 -1.33 0.18 8.86
CA PHE A 233 -0.49 1.35 8.55
C PHE A 233 0.91 0.93 8.10
N ILE A 234 1.55 0.00 8.83
CA ILE A 234 2.88 -0.51 8.47
C ILE A 234 2.85 -1.26 7.14
N LEU A 235 1.84 -2.11 6.91
CA LEU A 235 1.70 -2.82 5.64
C LEU A 235 1.54 -1.86 4.46
N TYR A 236 0.77 -0.79 4.65
CA TYR A 236 0.57 0.24 3.63
C TYR A 236 1.86 0.98 3.28
N ASP A 237 2.66 1.33 4.30
CA ASP A 237 3.98 1.94 4.14
C ASP A 237 4.91 1.03 3.34
N GLN A 238 5.03 -0.24 3.73
CA GLN A 238 5.84 -1.25 3.02
C GLN A 238 5.41 -1.45 1.55
N ILE A 239 4.12 -1.36 1.26
CA ILE A 239 3.58 -1.45 -0.10
C ILE A 239 4.02 -0.25 -0.96
N ASN A 240 4.05 0.95 -0.39
CA ASN A 240 4.45 2.16 -1.09
C ASN A 240 5.97 2.19 -1.30
N ASP A 241 6.74 1.95 -0.24
CA ASP A 241 8.21 1.87 -0.30
C ASP A 241 8.69 0.86 -1.35
N PHE A 242 8.04 -0.31 -1.40
CA PHE A 242 8.34 -1.32 -2.41
C PHE A 242 8.09 -0.79 -3.83
N SER A 243 6.99 -0.05 -4.04
CA SER A 243 6.67 0.49 -5.36
C SER A 243 7.67 1.54 -5.80
N ASP A 244 8.05 2.44 -4.90
CA ASP A 244 8.95 3.54 -5.19
C ASP A 244 10.38 3.03 -5.42
N SER A 245 10.80 2.02 -4.65
CA SER A 245 12.06 1.30 -4.86
C SER A 245 12.16 0.64 -6.24
N VAL A 246 11.08 0.04 -6.77
CA VAL A 246 11.13 -0.56 -8.13
C VAL A 246 11.30 0.52 -9.19
N LYS A 247 10.54 1.61 -9.09
CA LYS A 247 10.60 2.70 -10.07
C LYS A 247 12.00 3.33 -10.06
N GLN A 248 12.60 3.47 -8.88
CA GLN A 248 13.97 3.94 -8.74
C GLN A 248 14.96 2.99 -9.45
N LEU A 249 14.87 1.67 -9.22
CA LEU A 249 15.73 0.68 -9.89
C LEU A 249 15.60 0.72 -11.42
N ILE A 250 14.39 0.93 -11.95
CA ILE A 250 14.18 1.08 -13.39
C ILE A 250 14.83 2.37 -13.89
N THR A 251 14.71 3.46 -13.14
CA THR A 251 15.21 4.77 -13.56
C THR A 251 16.74 4.83 -13.52
N ASP A 252 17.35 4.30 -12.46
CA ASP A 252 18.80 4.21 -12.30
C ASP A 252 19.45 3.37 -13.41
N PHE A 253 18.73 2.42 -14.01
CA PHE A 253 19.24 1.65 -15.14
C PHE A 253 19.44 2.48 -16.40
N TYR A 254 18.60 3.49 -16.65
CA TYR A 254 18.62 4.27 -17.90
C TYR A 254 19.32 5.63 -17.78
N ILE A 255 19.54 6.12 -16.56
CA ILE A 255 20.03 7.48 -16.28
C ILE A 255 21.39 7.78 -16.95
N ASP A 256 22.25 6.77 -17.06
CA ASP A 256 23.58 6.91 -17.67
C ASP A 256 23.51 7.05 -19.20
N ASP A 257 22.41 6.68 -19.84
CA ASP A 257 22.21 6.78 -21.29
C ASP A 257 21.35 7.97 -21.72
N PHE A 258 20.98 8.86 -20.79
CA PHE A 258 20.17 10.02 -21.13
C PHE A 258 20.91 11.02 -22.03
N PRO A 259 20.21 11.62 -23.02
CA PRO A 259 20.80 12.54 -23.98
C PRO A 259 21.24 13.85 -23.31
N TYR A 260 22.25 14.48 -23.92
CA TYR A 260 22.56 15.88 -23.71
C TYR A 260 21.52 16.74 -24.43
N ILE A 261 20.94 17.71 -23.73
CA ILE A 261 19.90 18.58 -24.27
C ILE A 261 20.27 20.04 -24.07
N ARG A 262 19.84 20.87 -25.01
CA ARG A 262 19.92 22.33 -24.96
C ARG A 262 18.52 22.90 -24.87
N VAL A 263 18.29 23.69 -23.82
CA VAL A 263 16.99 24.21 -23.41
C VAL A 263 17.03 25.71 -23.47
N LYS A 264 16.17 26.31 -24.31
CA LYS A 264 15.97 27.76 -24.29
C LYS A 264 14.79 28.09 -23.39
N THR A 265 14.97 29.12 -22.59
CA THR A 265 13.93 29.78 -21.80
C THR A 265 13.78 31.22 -22.28
N ASN A 266 12.86 31.99 -21.69
CA ASN A 266 12.67 33.40 -22.05
C ASN A 266 13.89 34.29 -21.77
N GLY A 267 14.84 33.84 -20.94
CA GLY A 267 16.01 34.63 -20.55
C GLY A 267 17.36 33.97 -20.80
N GLU A 268 17.42 32.64 -20.88
CA GLU A 268 18.69 31.90 -20.91
C GLU A 268 18.63 30.66 -21.80
N ASP A 269 19.78 30.30 -22.35
CA ASP A 269 20.01 29.07 -23.10
C ASP A 269 20.93 28.16 -22.28
N ILE A 270 20.41 26.99 -21.91
CA ILE A 270 21.01 26.11 -20.92
C ILE A 270 21.21 24.73 -21.55
N SER A 271 22.46 24.26 -21.62
CA SER A 271 22.79 22.90 -22.05
C SER A 271 23.25 22.02 -20.89
N GLY A 272 22.97 20.73 -20.99
CA GLY A 272 23.39 19.75 -19.99
C GLY A 272 22.85 18.36 -20.25
N LYS A 273 23.41 17.36 -19.58
CA LYS A 273 22.83 16.01 -19.56
C LYS A 273 21.61 16.00 -18.66
N ILE A 274 20.54 15.32 -19.05
CA ILE A 274 19.41 15.11 -18.14
C ILE A 274 19.91 14.27 -16.96
N ASP A 275 19.82 14.83 -15.76
CA ASP A 275 20.22 14.17 -14.51
C ASP A 275 19.01 13.86 -13.63
N ASP A 276 17.94 14.67 -13.69
CA ASP A 276 16.68 14.38 -12.99
C ASP A 276 15.47 15.03 -13.69
N ILE A 277 14.29 14.43 -13.50
CA ILE A 277 12.99 14.93 -13.96
C ILE A 277 12.03 14.83 -12.77
N HIS A 278 11.87 15.92 -12.02
CA HIS A 278 11.08 15.91 -10.78
C HIS A 278 9.60 16.09 -11.08
N ASN A 279 8.77 15.20 -10.52
CA ASN A 279 7.30 15.19 -10.44
C ASN A 279 6.65 16.49 -10.91
N GLU A 280 6.66 16.67 -12.23
CA GLU A 280 5.80 17.61 -12.93
C GLU A 280 6.07 19.10 -12.68
N THR A 281 7.19 19.46 -12.03
CA THR A 281 7.55 20.87 -11.74
C THR A 281 8.89 21.34 -12.32
N LEU A 282 9.96 20.52 -12.32
CA LEU A 282 11.30 20.92 -12.77
C LEU A 282 12.08 19.81 -13.52
N ILE A 283 12.98 20.21 -14.42
CA ILE A 283 14.07 19.39 -15.00
C ILE A 283 15.38 19.79 -14.35
N ILE A 284 16.24 18.82 -14.03
CA ILE A 284 17.61 19.07 -13.60
C ILE A 284 18.56 18.64 -14.71
N LEU A 285 19.31 19.62 -15.22
CA LEU A 285 20.42 19.40 -16.14
C LEU A 285 21.72 19.39 -15.36
N LYS A 286 22.57 18.40 -15.65
CA LYS A 286 23.93 18.33 -15.16
C LYS A 286 24.90 18.75 -16.24
N GLU A 287 25.53 19.87 -16.00
CA GLU A 287 26.72 20.35 -16.69
C GLU A 287 27.97 19.87 -15.92
N VAL A 288 29.15 19.85 -16.55
CA VAL A 288 30.38 19.20 -16.03
C VAL A 288 30.69 19.50 -14.55
N CYS A 289 30.34 20.70 -14.06
CA CYS A 289 30.50 21.08 -12.65
C CYS A 289 29.28 21.79 -12.03
N SER A 290 28.11 21.79 -12.68
CA SER A 290 26.93 22.47 -12.14
C SER A 290 25.64 21.70 -12.39
N LEU A 291 24.69 21.82 -11.46
CA LEU A 291 23.32 21.34 -11.60
C LEU A 291 22.43 22.56 -11.82
N LYS A 292 21.63 22.53 -12.88
CA LYS A 292 20.68 23.60 -13.22
C LYS A 292 19.27 23.05 -13.21
N ALA A 293 18.43 23.60 -12.34
CA ALA A 293 17.00 23.26 -12.27
C ALA A 293 16.19 24.24 -13.11
N ILE A 294 15.40 23.72 -14.06
CA ILE A 294 14.60 24.50 -15.01
C ILE A 294 13.14 24.13 -14.81
N ARG A 295 12.27 25.11 -14.53
CA ARG A 295 10.83 24.85 -14.41
C ARG A 295 10.19 24.59 -15.77
N TRP A 296 9.19 23.71 -15.81
CA TRP A 296 8.51 23.32 -17.06
C TRP A 296 7.87 24.47 -17.82
N ASP A 297 7.27 25.42 -17.12
CA ASP A 297 6.56 26.56 -17.69
C ASP A 297 7.49 27.61 -18.33
N GLN A 298 8.81 27.49 -18.11
CA GLN A 298 9.79 28.46 -18.60
C GLN A 298 10.47 28.02 -19.90
N ILE A 299 10.24 26.78 -20.35
CA ILE A 299 10.91 26.20 -21.53
C ILE A 299 10.19 26.67 -22.80
N THR A 300 10.92 27.35 -23.69
CA THR A 300 10.40 27.81 -24.99
C THR A 300 10.75 26.83 -26.11
N THR A 301 11.97 26.32 -26.15
CA THR A 301 12.41 25.32 -27.14
C THR A 301 13.41 24.35 -26.54
N MET A 302 13.49 23.14 -27.11
CA MET A 302 14.51 22.18 -26.74
C MET A 302 15.09 21.44 -27.95
N GLU A 303 16.40 21.21 -27.91
CA GLU A 303 17.16 20.51 -28.94
C GLU A 303 18.03 19.43 -28.28
N ILE A 304 18.16 18.26 -28.92
CA ILE A 304 19.14 17.25 -28.50
C ILE A 304 20.48 17.61 -29.10
N GLU A 305 21.49 17.79 -28.26
CA GLU A 305 22.85 18.00 -28.75
C GLU A 305 23.41 16.66 -29.23
N LYS A 306 23.73 16.59 -30.53
CA LYS A 306 24.47 15.46 -31.09
C LYS A 306 25.92 15.52 -30.60
N GLN A 307 26.20 14.95 -29.43
CA GLN A 307 27.57 14.54 -29.13
C GLN A 307 27.88 13.30 -29.98
N GLY A 308 29.06 13.29 -30.62
CA GLY A 308 29.43 12.36 -31.69
C GLY A 308 29.19 10.88 -31.36
N GLU A 309 28.82 10.13 -32.39
CA GLU A 309 28.46 8.70 -32.42
C GLU A 309 29.54 7.71 -31.90
N ASP A 310 30.66 8.18 -31.34
CA ASP A 310 31.84 7.33 -31.08
C ASP A 310 31.97 6.76 -29.67
N SER A 311 31.05 7.04 -28.74
CA SER A 311 31.02 6.34 -27.45
C SER A 311 29.89 5.32 -27.39
N LYS A 312 29.93 4.31 -28.27
CA LYS A 312 29.33 3.01 -27.98
C LYS A 312 30.06 2.39 -26.77
N LEU A 313 29.72 2.83 -25.57
CA LEU A 313 30.13 2.13 -24.37
C LEU A 313 29.19 0.94 -24.17
N SER A 314 29.71 -0.20 -24.60
CA SER A 314 29.28 -1.56 -24.31
C SER A 314 28.40 -1.68 -23.07
N MET A 315 27.25 -2.37 -23.21
CA MET A 315 26.54 -3.03 -22.11
C MET A 315 27.56 -3.72 -21.20
N ARG A 316 27.89 -3.09 -20.08
CA ARG A 316 28.60 -3.75 -18.98
C ARG A 316 27.55 -4.08 -17.93
N LEU A 317 27.51 -5.38 -17.64
CA LEU A 317 26.78 -6.05 -16.57
C LEU A 317 26.57 -5.16 -15.34
N LEU A 318 25.36 -5.25 -14.77
CA LEU A 318 24.94 -4.68 -13.49
C LEU A 318 26.13 -4.45 -12.54
N PRO A 319 26.46 -3.20 -12.16
CA PRO A 319 27.49 -2.98 -11.18
C PRO A 319 27.03 -3.59 -9.85
N LYS A 320 27.95 -4.33 -9.21
CA LYS A 320 27.82 -4.72 -7.82
C LYS A 320 27.68 -3.46 -6.97
N VAL A 321 26.62 -3.45 -6.16
CA VAL A 321 26.29 -2.47 -5.12
C VAL A 321 27.55 -1.97 -4.40
N THR A 322 27.83 -0.67 -4.54
CA THR A 322 28.70 0.23 -3.73
C THR A 322 28.74 1.56 -4.52
N GLU A 323 28.50 2.77 -4.03
CA GLU A 323 28.53 3.42 -2.71
C GLU A 323 27.54 4.61 -2.71
N ASN A 324 27.15 5.03 -1.50
CA ASN A 324 26.44 6.26 -1.10
C ASN A 324 26.32 7.36 -2.17
N LYS A 325 25.19 7.36 -2.91
CA LYS A 325 24.65 8.57 -3.54
C LYS A 325 23.55 9.15 -2.62
N PRO A 326 23.41 10.48 -2.55
CA PRO A 326 22.48 11.15 -1.65
C PRO A 326 21.03 10.66 -1.84
N TRP A 327 20.29 10.62 -0.74
CA TRP A 327 19.12 9.76 -0.50
C TRP A 327 17.81 10.31 -1.08
N TRP A 328 17.91 11.22 -2.06
CA TRP A 328 16.79 12.04 -2.57
C TRP A 328 16.83 12.16 -4.09
N LYS A 329 16.74 11.04 -4.81
CA LYS A 329 16.51 11.08 -6.26
C LYS A 329 15.32 10.21 -6.65
N PHE A 330 14.39 10.86 -7.36
CA PHE A 330 13.17 10.35 -8.00
C PHE A 330 11.83 10.35 -7.26
N TRP A 331 11.72 10.91 -6.04
CA TRP A 331 10.41 11.12 -5.40
C TRP A 331 10.24 12.54 -4.88
#